data_AF-A0A660ZHC5-F1
#
_entry.id   AF-A0A660ZHC5-F1
#
_cell.length_a   1.000
_cell.length_b   1.000
_cell.length_c   1.000
_cell.angle_alpha   90.00
_cell.angle_beta   90.00
_cell.angle_gamma   90.00
#
_symmetry.space_group_name_H-M   'P 1'
#
loop_
_entity.id
_entity.type
_entity.pdbx_description
1 polymer ?
#
loop_
_entity_poly.entity_id
_entity_poly.type
_entity_poly.pdbx_seq_one_letter_code
_entity_poly.pdbx_strand_id
1 'polypeptide(L)' 'MVKEPTDETKERLISALKATNCNIQKTAELLRVSRVTVYNRIKKYNLNLSEICKGRKKPRRR' A
#
# COMPACT_ATOMS: atom_id res chain seq x y z
N MET A 1 9.31 -8.17 -20.84
CA MET A 1 9.49 -7.29 -19.65
C MET A 1 8.75 -7.91 -18.48
N VAL A 2 9.42 -8.70 -17.63
CA VAL A 2 8.85 -9.16 -16.36
C VAL A 2 9.90 -8.86 -15.30
N LYS A 3 9.71 -7.78 -14.55
CA LYS A 3 10.58 -7.40 -13.43
C LYS A 3 10.10 -8.13 -12.19
N GLU A 4 10.78 -9.23 -11.87
CA GLU A 4 10.77 -9.85 -10.55
C GLU A 4 11.35 -8.85 -9.53
N PRO A 5 10.73 -8.62 -8.36
CA PRO A 5 11.26 -7.67 -7.42
C PRO A 5 11.62 -8.36 -6.10
N THR A 6 12.90 -8.44 -5.81
CA THR A 6 13.35 -9.12 -4.59
C THR A 6 13.18 -8.24 -3.37
N ASP A 7 13.40 -6.91 -3.44
CA ASP A 7 13.41 -6.09 -2.22
C ASP A 7 12.86 -4.67 -2.44
N GLU A 8 13.16 -4.08 -3.61
CA GLU A 8 12.75 -2.72 -3.99
C GLU A 8 11.22 -2.52 -4.01
N THR A 9 10.43 -3.57 -4.25
CA THR A 9 8.97 -3.41 -4.31
C THR A 9 8.30 -3.35 -2.97
N LYS A 10 8.85 -3.97 -1.92
CA LYS A 10 8.21 -3.93 -0.60
C LYS A 10 8.29 -2.52 -0.03
N GLU A 11 9.47 -1.92 -0.09
CA GLU A 11 9.68 -0.54 0.37
C GLU A 11 8.92 0.47 -0.48
N ARG A 12 8.91 0.31 -1.81
CA ARG A 12 8.08 1.14 -2.71
C ARG A 12 6.58 0.99 -2.43
N LEU A 13 6.12 -0.21 -2.08
CA LEU A 13 4.72 -0.41 -1.70
C LEU A 13 4.41 0.31 -0.39
N ILE A 14 5.30 0.22 0.60
CA ILE A 14 5.12 0.88 1.90
C ILE A 14 5.16 2.41 1.74
N SER A 15 6.10 2.95 0.96
CA SER A 15 6.20 4.39 0.72
C SER A 15 4.99 4.91 -0.05
N ALA A 16 4.53 4.18 -1.08
CA ALA A 16 3.31 4.52 -1.80
C ALA A 16 2.07 4.44 -0.89
N LEU A 17 1.95 3.40 -0.05
CA LEU A 17 0.84 3.28 0.91
C LEU A 17 0.85 4.39 1.97
N LYS A 18 2.03 4.81 2.44
CA LYS A 18 2.16 5.97 3.33
C LYS A 18 1.75 7.26 2.62
N ALA A 19 2.23 7.49 1.40
CA ALA A 19 1.90 8.68 0.61
C ALA A 19 0.40 8.79 0.27
N THR A 20 -0.25 7.65 0.00
CA THR A 20 -1.67 7.61 -0.36
C THR A 20 -2.61 7.44 0.84
N ASN A 21 -2.08 7.47 2.07
CA ASN A 21 -2.86 7.22 3.30
C ASN A 21 -3.64 5.89 3.25
N CYS A 22 -2.98 4.83 2.78
CA CYS A 22 -3.54 3.48 2.60
C CYS A 22 -4.71 3.40 1.60
N ASN A 23 -4.82 4.36 0.67
CA ASN A 23 -5.79 4.26 -0.41
C ASN A 23 -5.28 3.33 -1.51
N ILE A 24 -5.78 2.09 -1.50
CA ILE A 24 -5.35 1.01 -2.41
C ILE A 24 -5.50 1.41 -3.88
N GLN A 25 -6.58 2.10 -4.27
CA GLN A 25 -6.77 2.55 -5.66
C GLN A 25 -5.68 3.54 -6.06
N LYS A 26 -5.46 4.59 -5.24
CA LYS A 26 -4.42 5.58 -5.52
C LYS A 26 -3.02 4.96 -5.52
N THR A 27 -2.76 4.01 -4.64
CA THR A 27 -1.48 3.26 -4.61
C THR A 27 -1.28 2.46 -5.90
N ALA A 28 -2.35 1.84 -6.40
CA ALA A 28 -2.33 1.08 -7.65
C ALA A 28 -2.06 1.99 -8.85
N GLU A 29 -2.71 3.15 -8.92
CA GLU A 29 -2.49 4.18 -9.94
C GLU A 29 -1.04 4.69 -9.91
N LEU A 30 -0.53 5.00 -8.71
CA LEU A 30 0.83 5.52 -8.50
C LEU A 30 1.89 4.49 -8.92
N LEU A 31 1.67 3.21 -8.60
CA LEU A 31 2.56 2.12 -8.97
C LEU A 31 2.29 1.57 -10.38
N ARG A 32 1.30 2.11 -11.10
CA ARG A 32 0.82 1.62 -12.41
C ARG A 32 0.58 0.10 -12.43
N VAL A 33 -0.03 -0.43 -11.38
CA VAL A 33 -0.40 -1.85 -11.26
C VAL A 33 -1.90 -1.97 -11.02
N SER A 34 -2.43 -3.19 -11.18
CA SER A 34 -3.82 -3.45 -10.83
C SER A 34 -4.02 -3.47 -9.31
N ARG A 35 -5.21 -3.07 -8.85
CA ARG A 35 -5.66 -3.20 -7.45
C ARG A 35 -5.43 -4.60 -6.90
N VAL A 36 -5.67 -5.64 -7.72
CA VAL A 36 -5.50 -7.04 -7.32
C VAL A 36 -4.03 -7.36 -7.06
N THR A 37 -3.12 -6.82 -7.87
CA THR A 37 -1.67 -6.96 -7.67
C THR A 37 -1.22 -6.31 -6.36
N VAL A 38 -1.79 -5.15 -6.00
CA VAL A 38 -1.53 -4.50 -4.71
C VAL A 38 -2.01 -5.37 -3.56
N TYR A 39 -3.23 -5.94 -3.63
CA TYR A 39 -3.74 -6.88 -2.64
C TYR A 39 -2.85 -8.12 -2.48
N ASN A 40 -2.44 -8.72 -3.59
CA ASN A 40 -1.55 -9.89 -3.58
C ASN A 40 -0.20 -9.56 -2.95
N ARG A 41 0.35 -8.37 -3.22
CA ARG A 41 1.60 -7.90 -2.58
C ARG A 41 1.42 -7.64 -1.09
N ILE A 42 0.33 -6.99 -0.68
CA ILE A 42 -0.01 -6.77 0.75
C ILE A 42 -0.09 -8.11 1.47
N LYS A 43 -0.77 -9.11 0.88
CA LYS A 43 -0.89 -10.46 1.42
C LYS A 43 0.45 -11.19 1.45
N LYS A 44 1.24 -11.12 0.36
CA LYS A 44 2.57 -11.74 0.24
C LYS A 44 3.53 -11.22 1.32
N TYR A 45 3.49 -9.93 1.60
CA TYR A 45 4.38 -9.28 2.58
C TYR A 45 3.78 -9.16 3.99
N ASN A 46 2.58 -9.71 4.23
CA ASN A 46 1.83 -9.57 5.49
C ASN A 46 1.80 -8.13 6.02
N LEU A 47 1.55 -7.16 5.13
CA LEU A 47 1.55 -5.76 5.48
C LEU A 47 0.25 -5.36 6.18
N ASN A 48 0.34 -5.03 7.47
CA ASN A 48 -0.79 -4.50 8.22
C ASN A 48 -1.02 -3.02 7.86
N LEU A 49 -2.01 -2.77 7.00
CA LEU A 49 -2.45 -1.40 6.62
C LEU A 49 -2.75 -0.55 7.87
N SER A 50 -3.33 -1.17 8.90
CA SER A 50 -3.63 -0.53 10.19
C SER A 50 -2.39 -0.02 10.92
N GLU A 51 -1.25 -0.70 10.80
CA GLU A 51 0.03 -0.29 11.39
C GLU A 51 0.71 0.80 10.56
N ILE A 52 0.60 0.72 9.22
CA ILE A 52 1.25 1.64 8.28
C ILE A 52 0.59 3.03 8.30
N CYS A 53 -0.74 3.09 8.51
CA CYS A 53 -1.53 4.31 8.41
C CYS A 53 -2.13 4.79 9.73
N LYS A 54 -1.46 4.52 10.87
CA LYS A 54 -1.82 5.07 12.19
C LYS A 54 -1.76 6.61 12.14
N GLY A 55 -2.87 7.23 11.73
CA GLY A 55 -2.98 8.68 11.56
C GLY A 55 -4.42 9.20 11.48
N ARG A 56 -5.41 8.33 11.21
CA ARG A 56 -6.83 8.72 11.34
C ARG A 56 -7.23 8.67 12.81
N LYS A 57 -6.90 9.72 13.58
CA LYS A 57 -7.78 10.12 14.69
C LYS A 57 -9.14 10.33 14.05
N LYS A 58 -10.06 9.37 14.15
CA LYS A 58 -11.47 9.61 13.82
C LYS A 58 -11.83 10.88 14.61
N PRO A 59 -12.29 11.96 13.97
CA PRO A 59 -12.89 13.03 14.75
C PRO A 59 -13.99 12.36 15.58
N ARG A 60 -13.91 12.52 16.92
CA ARG A 60 -15.03 12.18 17.79
C ARG A 60 -16.22 12.91 17.19
N ARG A 61 -17.14 12.16 16.58
CA ARG A 61 -18.43 12.72 16.18
C ARG A 61 -19.08 13.16 17.49
N ARG A 62 -19.11 14.48 17.69
CA ARG A 62 -19.94 15.13 18.71
C ARG A 62 -21.40 14.81 18.43
#